data_AF-A0A955DT74-F1
#
_entry.id   AF-A0A955DT74-F1
#
_cell.length_a   1.000
_cell.length_b   1.000
_cell.length_c   1.000
_cell.angle_alpha   90.00
_cell.angle_beta   90.00
_cell.angle_gamma   90.00
#
_symmetry.space_group_name_H-M   'P 1'
#
loop_
_entity.id
_entity.type
_entity.pdbx_description
1 polymer ?
#
loop_
_entity_poly.entity_id
_entity_poly.type
_entity_poly.pdbx_seq_one_letter_code
_entity_poly.pdbx_strand_id
1 'polypeptide(L)'
;LLDSSGNLAAMNEEQAKGVYHLFTAAAYFFPLIGSIIADVVLGKYRTILYLSLLYCLGHACLAVMDIAPHMLGMGMAPWMYAGLLFIAMGAGAIKPCVSAHVGDQFGPRNRHLVSKTFGWFYFSINTGAFASTMLTPIFLATVGPWLAFGVPGVLMAIATFVFWLGRNRFVHVPPAGGQKFVEETFSKDGVRALINLSPIFLIFIPAFWAIFDQTGSAWVLQAEGMDRKLGIEWLPSQIQAVNPLLILILIPVFTYIVYPAVGKVVKVTPLRKIGVGLFVTAGAFGLSALIESNINGGFVIESSSQSEVTGWARERLIDGDADGAGWSSRLRAADAEEEHEPEEVIVRLRERGVWTIDAVEVNPHAEKGKKPKHIEAVEWNATAPDLENYAKGVTVYARNARDTTQSDADGNPVWTEVGSAELAQENRLQAISFDPIEATHVKFEFDSNWGGDRIKVGQVR
;
A
#
# COMPACT_ATOMS: atom_id res chain seq x y z
N LEU A 1 8.21 0.17 12.18
CA LEU A 1 9.51 -0.52 12.19
C LEU A 1 10.51 0.39 12.89
N LEU A 2 11.39 -0.17 13.73
CA LEU A 2 12.41 0.56 14.47
C LEU A 2 13.81 0.10 14.03
N ASP A 3 14.75 1.04 13.99
CA ASP A 3 16.18 0.74 13.79
C ASP A 3 16.81 0.14 15.07
N SER A 4 18.11 -0.21 15.01
CA SER A 4 18.84 -0.74 16.17
C SER A 4 19.00 0.26 17.32
N SER A 5 18.81 1.55 17.05
CA SER A 5 18.90 2.65 18.01
C SER A 5 17.54 3.01 18.61
N GLY A 6 16.46 2.34 18.17
CA GLY A 6 15.09 2.60 18.62
C GLY A 6 14.38 3.73 17.88
N ASN A 7 14.97 4.30 16.81
CA ASN A 7 14.32 5.33 16.01
C ASN A 7 13.32 4.71 15.03
N LEU A 8 12.29 5.48 14.66
CA LEU A 8 11.33 5.06 13.65
C LEU A 8 12.00 4.94 12.28
N ALA A 9 11.99 3.72 11.74
CA ALA A 9 12.52 3.37 10.42
C ALA A 9 11.42 2.71 9.58
N ALA A 10 10.31 3.44 9.38
CA ALA A 10 9.15 2.96 8.62
C ALA A 10 9.47 2.84 7.11
N MET A 11 8.84 1.88 6.44
CA MET A 11 8.88 1.76 4.98
C MET A 11 7.84 2.67 4.36
N ASN A 12 8.15 3.27 3.22
CA ASN A 12 7.14 3.96 2.41
C ASN A 12 6.20 2.94 1.72
N GLU A 13 5.08 3.41 1.16
CA GLU A 13 4.09 2.54 0.54
C GLU A 13 4.64 1.69 -0.62
N GLU A 14 5.52 2.27 -1.44
CA GLU A 14 6.11 1.58 -2.59
C GLU A 14 7.01 0.42 -2.14
N GLN A 15 7.85 0.65 -1.14
CA GLN A 15 8.67 -0.36 -0.50
C GLN A 15 7.81 -1.46 0.11
N ALA A 16 6.74 -1.10 0.84
CA ALA A 16 5.83 -2.05 1.44
C ALA A 16 5.15 -2.95 0.39
N LYS A 17 4.67 -2.37 -0.73
CA LYS A 17 4.15 -3.12 -1.88
C LYS A 17 5.21 -4.07 -2.46
N GLY A 18 6.43 -3.58 -2.64
CA GLY A 18 7.55 -4.38 -3.14
C GLY A 18 7.81 -5.61 -2.27
N VAL A 19 7.88 -5.45 -0.95
CA VAL A 19 8.07 -6.55 0.00
C VAL A 19 6.89 -7.53 -0.02
N TYR A 20 5.65 -7.03 -0.05
CA TYR A 20 4.45 -7.86 -0.13
C TYR A 20 4.43 -8.76 -1.38
N HIS A 21 4.72 -8.18 -2.55
CA HIS A 21 4.73 -8.93 -3.81
C HIS A 21 5.94 -9.87 -3.92
N LEU A 22 7.10 -9.50 -3.37
CA LEU A 22 8.25 -10.39 -3.29
C LEU A 22 7.96 -11.61 -2.40
N PHE A 23 7.31 -11.40 -1.25
CA PHE A 23 6.85 -12.48 -0.39
C PHE A 23 5.87 -13.40 -1.12
N THR A 24 4.89 -12.82 -1.81
CA THR A 24 3.89 -13.58 -2.57
C THR A 24 4.55 -14.40 -3.68
N ALA A 25 5.45 -13.79 -4.47
CA ALA A 25 6.21 -14.48 -5.50
C ALA A 25 7.03 -15.63 -4.93
N ALA A 26 7.74 -15.42 -3.82
CA ALA A 26 8.50 -16.46 -3.13
C ALA A 26 7.59 -17.61 -2.67
N ALA A 27 6.44 -17.31 -2.06
CA ALA A 27 5.46 -18.29 -1.57
C ALA A 27 4.79 -19.12 -2.69
N TYR A 28 4.88 -18.69 -3.95
CA TYR A 28 4.46 -19.44 -5.14
C TYR A 28 5.63 -20.00 -5.97
N PHE A 29 6.87 -19.61 -5.69
CA PHE A 29 8.08 -20.20 -6.23
C PHE A 29 8.53 -21.45 -5.46
N PHE A 30 8.56 -21.39 -4.12
CA PHE A 30 8.96 -22.51 -3.27
C PHE A 30 8.16 -23.82 -3.40
N PRO A 31 6.89 -23.86 -3.87
CA PRO A 31 6.22 -25.10 -4.26
C PRO A 31 7.09 -25.99 -5.16
N LEU A 32 7.80 -25.42 -6.14
CA LEU A 32 8.66 -26.19 -7.05
C LEU A 32 9.77 -26.94 -6.29
N ILE A 33 10.42 -26.24 -5.36
CA ILE A 33 11.47 -26.81 -4.52
C ILE A 33 10.88 -27.86 -3.58
N GLY A 34 9.74 -27.57 -2.96
CA GLY A 34 9.05 -28.49 -2.06
C GLY A 34 8.64 -29.80 -2.74
N SER A 35 8.07 -29.73 -3.93
CA SER A 35 7.68 -30.94 -4.69
C SER A 35 8.90 -31.79 -5.06
N ILE A 36 9.99 -31.17 -5.51
CA ILE A 36 11.23 -31.90 -5.84
C ILE A 36 11.80 -32.59 -4.60
N ILE A 37 11.89 -31.89 -3.46
CA ILE A 37 12.38 -32.48 -2.22
C ILE A 37 11.51 -33.66 -1.76
N ALA A 38 10.19 -33.53 -1.86
CA ALA A 38 9.25 -34.60 -1.51
C ALA A 38 9.36 -35.81 -2.43
N ASP A 39 9.38 -35.60 -3.74
CA ASP A 39 9.30 -36.70 -4.70
C ASP A 39 10.66 -37.39 -4.93
N VAL A 40 11.77 -36.66 -4.76
CA VAL A 40 13.12 -37.18 -5.02
C VAL A 40 13.80 -37.70 -3.76
N VAL A 41 13.69 -36.99 -2.62
CA VAL A 41 14.61 -37.21 -1.48
C VAL A 41 13.88 -37.71 -0.23
N LEU A 42 12.94 -36.94 0.30
CA LEU A 42 12.45 -37.13 1.68
C LEU A 42 11.11 -37.86 1.79
N GLY A 43 10.32 -37.89 0.72
CA GLY A 43 8.92 -38.28 0.77
C GLY A 43 8.02 -37.18 1.35
N LYS A 44 6.74 -37.17 0.93
CA LYS A 44 5.78 -36.10 1.25
C LYS A 44 5.63 -35.82 2.75
N TYR A 45 5.50 -36.85 3.58
CA TYR A 45 5.30 -36.68 5.03
C TYR A 45 6.47 -35.93 5.71
N ARG A 46 7.72 -36.34 5.45
CA ARG A 46 8.90 -35.72 6.07
C ARG A 46 9.11 -34.30 5.56
N THR A 47 8.90 -34.08 4.26
CA THR A 47 8.94 -32.75 3.65
C THR A 47 7.93 -31.81 4.31
N ILE A 48 6.68 -32.24 4.47
CA ILE A 48 5.64 -31.45 5.15
C ILE A 48 6.06 -31.14 6.59
N LEU A 49 6.51 -32.13 7.35
CA LEU A 49 6.86 -31.94 8.76
C LEU A 49 8.03 -30.95 8.94
N TYR A 50 9.15 -31.15 8.24
CA TYR A 50 10.34 -30.29 8.41
C TYR A 50 10.10 -28.86 7.93
N LEU A 51 9.40 -28.69 6.81
CA LEU A 51 9.05 -27.37 6.30
C LEU A 51 7.98 -26.68 7.17
N SER A 52 7.11 -27.43 7.83
CA SER A 52 6.16 -26.87 8.81
C SER A 52 6.87 -26.38 10.07
N LEU A 53 7.96 -27.03 10.51
CA LEU A 53 8.81 -26.52 11.59
C LEU A 53 9.53 -25.22 11.17
N LEU A 54 10.03 -25.14 9.93
CA LEU A 54 10.60 -23.91 9.38
C LEU A 54 9.53 -22.80 9.29
N TYR A 55 8.30 -23.15 8.93
CA TYR A 55 7.16 -22.23 8.93
C TYR A 55 6.88 -21.69 10.35
N CYS A 56 6.86 -22.57 11.36
CA CYS A 56 6.72 -22.15 12.76
C CYS A 56 7.85 -21.20 13.19
N LEU A 57 9.10 -21.47 12.77
CA LEU A 57 10.24 -20.60 13.04
C LEU A 57 10.05 -19.21 12.41
N GLY A 58 9.55 -19.15 11.17
CA GLY A 58 9.25 -17.87 10.52
C GLY A 58 8.23 -17.03 11.28
N HIS A 59 7.15 -17.67 11.78
CA HIS A 59 6.19 -16.99 12.65
C HIS A 59 6.79 -16.58 14.00
N ALA A 60 7.66 -17.40 14.60
CA ALA A 60 8.36 -17.03 15.81
C ALA A 60 9.23 -15.78 15.60
N CYS A 61 9.95 -15.68 14.48
CA CYS A 61 10.73 -14.48 14.12
C CYS A 61 9.84 -13.22 14.03
N LEU A 62 8.65 -13.32 13.42
CA LEU A 62 7.72 -12.18 13.34
C LEU A 62 7.08 -11.84 14.70
N ALA A 63 6.78 -12.84 15.53
CA ALA A 63 6.16 -12.64 16.83
C ALA A 63 7.09 -11.95 17.84
N VAL A 64 8.41 -12.11 17.69
CA VAL A 64 9.41 -11.48 18.56
C VAL A 64 10.05 -10.23 17.94
N MET A 65 9.60 -9.79 16.75
CA MET A 65 10.31 -8.73 16.01
C MET A 65 10.35 -7.38 16.74
N ASP A 66 9.43 -7.15 17.67
CA ASP A 66 9.34 -5.97 18.53
C ASP A 66 10.10 -6.11 19.85
N ILE A 67 10.33 -7.33 20.32
CA ILE A 67 11.09 -7.63 21.54
C ILE A 67 12.59 -7.85 21.24
N ALA A 68 12.90 -8.48 20.11
CA ALA A 68 14.24 -8.89 19.72
C ALA A 68 15.26 -7.74 19.59
N PRO A 69 14.89 -6.52 19.17
CA PRO A 69 15.82 -5.39 19.16
C PRO A 69 16.43 -5.07 20.52
N HIS A 70 15.63 -5.21 21.59
CA HIS A 70 16.10 -4.98 22.97
C HIS A 70 16.96 -6.13 23.51
N MET A 71 16.77 -7.37 23.01
CA MET A 71 17.56 -8.53 23.46
C MET A 71 18.88 -8.71 22.70
N LEU A 72 18.91 -8.37 21.41
CA LEU A 72 20.00 -8.74 20.50
C LEU A 72 20.65 -7.55 19.77
N GLY A 73 20.18 -6.32 20.01
CA GLY A 73 20.76 -5.11 19.42
C GLY A 73 20.59 -4.97 17.90
N MET A 74 19.70 -5.75 17.29
CA MET A 74 19.39 -5.70 15.86
C MET A 74 18.06 -4.98 15.64
N GLY A 75 17.96 -4.09 14.64
CA GLY A 75 16.69 -3.45 14.29
C GLY A 75 15.57 -4.45 13.93
N MET A 76 14.33 -3.98 13.85
CA MET A 76 13.17 -4.85 13.58
C MET A 76 13.17 -5.46 12.17
N ALA A 77 13.73 -4.76 11.19
CA ALA A 77 13.64 -5.15 9.77
C ALA A 77 14.28 -6.52 9.45
N PRO A 78 15.50 -6.87 9.93
CA PRO A 78 16.06 -8.22 9.75
C PRO A 78 15.14 -9.35 10.23
N TRP A 79 14.48 -9.18 11.38
CA TRP A 79 13.53 -10.17 11.92
C TRP A 79 12.29 -10.32 11.05
N MET A 80 11.79 -9.19 10.54
CA MET A 80 10.69 -9.18 9.59
C MET A 80 11.05 -9.94 8.30
N TYR A 81 12.18 -9.60 7.67
CA TYR A 81 12.61 -10.25 6.43
C TYR A 81 12.93 -11.74 6.60
N ALA A 82 13.61 -12.12 7.69
CA ALA A 82 13.87 -13.52 8.00
C ALA A 82 12.56 -14.30 8.23
N GLY A 83 11.63 -13.72 8.99
CA GLY A 83 10.31 -14.31 9.23
C GLY A 83 9.52 -14.51 7.94
N LEU A 84 9.44 -13.49 7.09
CA LEU A 84 8.79 -13.56 5.78
C LEU A 84 9.42 -14.61 4.87
N LEU A 85 10.76 -14.70 4.83
CA LEU A 85 11.46 -15.71 4.03
C LEU A 85 11.15 -17.13 4.51
N PHE A 86 11.25 -17.39 5.81
CA PHE A 86 10.96 -18.72 6.36
C PHE A 86 9.49 -19.12 6.20
N ILE A 87 8.57 -18.16 6.33
CA ILE A 87 7.15 -18.38 6.02
C ILE A 87 6.98 -18.70 4.55
N ALA A 88 7.57 -17.93 3.62
CA ALA A 88 7.45 -18.18 2.20
C ALA A 88 8.00 -19.55 1.80
N MET A 89 9.15 -19.94 2.37
CA MET A 89 9.74 -21.27 2.20
C MET A 89 8.82 -22.36 2.74
N GLY A 90 8.39 -22.25 4.00
CA GLY A 90 7.54 -23.24 4.65
C GLY A 90 6.18 -23.36 3.97
N ALA A 91 5.41 -22.28 3.93
CA ALA A 91 4.08 -22.23 3.34
C ALA A 91 4.09 -22.59 1.85
N GLY A 92 5.07 -22.11 1.09
CA GLY A 92 5.19 -22.41 -0.34
C GLY A 92 5.51 -23.88 -0.57
N ALA A 93 6.56 -24.40 0.04
CA ALA A 93 7.05 -25.73 -0.25
C ALA A 93 6.12 -26.86 0.26
N ILE A 94 5.29 -26.63 1.29
CA ILE A 94 4.30 -27.63 1.74
C ILE A 94 3.05 -27.72 0.83
N LYS A 95 2.67 -26.64 0.13
CA LYS A 95 1.43 -26.57 -0.69
C LYS A 95 1.22 -27.77 -1.63
N PRO A 96 2.18 -28.14 -2.51
CA PRO A 96 1.99 -29.26 -3.42
C PRO A 96 2.00 -30.61 -2.69
N CYS A 97 2.72 -30.68 -1.56
CA CYS A 97 2.91 -31.91 -0.79
C CYS A 97 1.66 -32.28 0.00
N VAL A 98 1.01 -31.32 0.67
CA VAL A 98 -0.15 -31.59 1.56
C VAL A 98 -1.33 -32.13 0.76
N SER A 99 -1.68 -31.50 -0.36
CA SER A 99 -2.80 -31.95 -1.21
C SER A 99 -2.56 -33.34 -1.79
N ALA A 100 -1.33 -33.61 -2.25
CA ALA A 100 -0.93 -34.93 -2.73
C ALA A 100 -0.94 -35.98 -1.62
N HIS A 101 -0.45 -35.62 -0.42
CA HIS A 101 -0.43 -36.52 0.73
C HIS A 101 -1.83 -36.93 1.19
N VAL A 102 -2.81 -36.01 1.16
CA VAL A 102 -4.22 -36.33 1.41
C VAL A 102 -4.75 -37.30 0.37
N GLY A 103 -4.45 -37.07 -0.92
CA GLY A 103 -4.85 -37.97 -2.02
C GLY A 103 -4.33 -39.40 -1.84
N ASP A 104 -3.08 -39.55 -1.40
CA ASP A 104 -2.43 -40.85 -1.18
C ASP A 104 -3.09 -41.69 -0.07
N GLN A 105 -3.91 -41.08 0.81
CA GLN A 105 -4.63 -41.81 1.85
C GLN A 105 -5.82 -42.63 1.29
N PHE A 106 -6.19 -42.40 0.03
CA PHE A 106 -7.34 -43.05 -0.59
C PHE A 106 -6.89 -44.13 -1.59
N GLY A 107 -7.19 -45.39 -1.25
CA GLY A 107 -7.06 -46.52 -2.15
C GLY A 107 -8.35 -46.80 -2.95
N PRO A 108 -8.41 -47.93 -3.68
CA PRO A 108 -9.55 -48.28 -4.52
C PRO A 108 -10.88 -48.37 -3.76
N ARG A 109 -10.86 -48.79 -2.49
CA ARG A 109 -12.06 -49.01 -1.66
C ARG A 109 -12.72 -47.70 -1.18
N ASN A 110 -11.96 -46.64 -0.97
CA ASN A 110 -12.44 -45.37 -0.40
C ASN A 110 -12.29 -44.18 -1.37
N ARG A 111 -11.93 -44.40 -2.63
CA ARG A 111 -11.71 -43.36 -3.65
C ARG A 111 -12.89 -42.40 -3.85
N HIS A 112 -14.13 -42.86 -3.65
CA HIS A 112 -15.32 -42.02 -3.76
C HIS A 112 -15.38 -40.90 -2.69
N LEU A 113 -14.64 -41.03 -1.58
CA LEU A 113 -14.58 -40.03 -0.52
C LEU A 113 -13.63 -38.87 -0.84
N VAL A 114 -12.72 -39.03 -1.81
CA VAL A 114 -11.71 -38.03 -2.18
C VAL A 114 -12.36 -36.68 -2.46
N SER A 115 -13.39 -36.65 -3.30
CA SER A 115 -14.10 -35.40 -3.65
C SER A 115 -14.75 -34.74 -2.43
N LYS A 116 -15.28 -35.54 -1.49
CA LYS A 116 -15.87 -35.02 -0.25
C LYS A 116 -14.81 -34.44 0.67
N THR A 117 -13.64 -35.09 0.78
CA THR A 117 -12.51 -34.60 1.57
C THR A 117 -11.94 -33.31 1.00
N PHE A 118 -11.75 -33.20 -0.32
CA PHE A 118 -11.34 -31.95 -0.96
C PHE A 118 -12.39 -30.84 -0.83
N GLY A 119 -13.68 -31.20 -0.76
CA GLY A 119 -14.75 -30.24 -0.43
C GLY A 119 -14.59 -29.64 0.97
N TRP A 120 -14.36 -30.47 1.99
CA TRP A 120 -14.06 -30.00 3.35
C TRP A 120 -12.75 -29.20 3.44
N PHE A 121 -11.74 -29.64 2.69
CA PHE A 121 -10.47 -28.92 2.58
C PHE A 121 -10.71 -27.50 2.04
N TYR A 122 -11.46 -27.38 0.94
CA TYR A 122 -11.79 -26.09 0.33
C TYR A 122 -12.63 -25.19 1.27
N PHE A 123 -13.60 -25.77 1.97
CA PHE A 123 -14.39 -25.05 2.96
C PHE A 123 -13.52 -24.51 4.11
N SER A 124 -12.59 -25.32 4.63
CA SER A 124 -11.68 -24.92 5.71
C SER A 124 -10.73 -23.79 5.30
N ILE A 125 -10.21 -23.80 4.07
CA ILE A 125 -9.35 -22.73 3.55
C ILE A 125 -10.09 -21.39 3.55
N ASN A 126 -11.30 -21.35 2.99
CA ASN A 126 -12.07 -20.11 2.90
C ASN A 126 -12.55 -19.62 4.27
N THR A 127 -13.01 -20.53 5.12
CA THR A 127 -13.42 -20.18 6.49
C THR A 127 -12.25 -19.65 7.30
N GLY A 128 -11.08 -20.28 7.21
CA GLY A 128 -9.85 -19.84 7.86
C GLY A 128 -9.38 -18.48 7.33
N ALA A 129 -9.41 -18.26 6.01
CA ALA A 129 -9.08 -16.97 5.40
C ALA A 129 -10.02 -15.86 5.89
N PHE A 130 -11.33 -16.09 5.87
CA PHE A 130 -12.32 -15.13 6.38
C PHE A 130 -12.05 -14.75 7.84
N ALA A 131 -11.89 -15.75 8.72
CA ALA A 131 -11.65 -15.51 10.14
C ALA A 131 -10.31 -14.79 10.38
N SER A 132 -9.25 -15.21 9.69
CA SER A 132 -7.92 -14.59 9.80
C SER A 132 -7.93 -13.13 9.37
N THR A 133 -8.54 -12.82 8.23
CA THR A 133 -8.61 -11.47 7.69
C THR A 133 -9.50 -10.53 8.51
N MET A 134 -10.49 -11.07 9.23
CA MET A 134 -11.29 -10.27 10.17
C MET A 134 -10.54 -9.99 11.47
N LEU A 135 -9.90 -11.01 12.07
CA LEU A 135 -9.35 -10.94 13.42
C LEU A 135 -7.92 -10.37 13.48
N THR A 136 -7.06 -10.72 12.53
CA THR A 136 -5.64 -10.30 12.56
C THR A 136 -5.47 -8.78 12.55
N PRO A 137 -6.21 -8.01 11.71
CA PRO A 137 -6.16 -6.55 11.76
C PRO A 137 -6.61 -5.96 13.10
N ILE A 138 -7.61 -6.57 13.75
CA ILE A 138 -8.07 -6.15 15.08
C ILE A 138 -6.95 -6.36 16.09
N PHE A 139 -6.31 -7.53 16.11
CA PHE A 139 -5.18 -7.79 17.01
C PHE A 139 -4.04 -6.79 16.81
N LEU A 140 -3.73 -6.46 15.56
CA LEU A 140 -2.72 -5.48 15.22
C LEU A 140 -3.08 -4.07 15.73
N ALA A 141 -4.33 -3.65 15.56
CA ALA A 141 -4.78 -2.32 15.97
C ALA A 141 -4.93 -2.17 17.49
N THR A 142 -5.37 -3.21 18.21
CA THR A 142 -5.68 -3.10 19.65
C THR A 142 -4.53 -3.50 20.57
N VAL A 143 -3.68 -4.44 20.16
CA VAL A 143 -2.61 -5.01 21.03
C VAL A 143 -1.22 -4.81 20.42
N GLY A 144 -1.11 -4.91 19.11
CA GLY A 144 0.13 -4.68 18.38
C GLY A 144 0.68 -5.92 17.67
N PRO A 145 1.89 -5.80 17.07
CA PRO A 145 2.39 -6.76 16.11
C PRO A 145 2.71 -8.15 16.69
N TRP A 146 3.27 -8.23 17.90
CA TRP A 146 3.59 -9.53 18.52
C TRP A 146 2.39 -10.47 18.60
N LEU A 147 1.20 -9.96 18.93
CA LEU A 147 -0.02 -10.78 19.00
C LEU A 147 -0.56 -11.08 17.61
N ALA A 148 -0.58 -10.08 16.72
CA ALA A 148 -1.06 -10.22 15.35
C ALA A 148 -0.28 -11.29 14.56
N PHE A 149 1.04 -11.38 14.75
CA PHE A 149 1.89 -12.42 14.13
C PHE A 149 2.04 -13.68 14.98
N GLY A 150 1.93 -13.56 16.31
CA GLY A 150 2.05 -14.66 17.26
C GLY A 150 0.86 -15.63 17.25
N VAL A 151 -0.38 -15.14 17.14
CA VAL A 151 -1.57 -15.99 17.06
C VAL A 151 -1.51 -16.95 15.86
N PRO A 152 -1.25 -16.49 14.61
CA PRO A 152 -0.99 -17.38 13.48
C PRO A 152 0.15 -18.37 13.73
N GLY A 153 1.22 -17.93 14.42
CA GLY A 153 2.34 -18.80 14.80
C GLY A 153 1.96 -19.95 15.71
N VAL A 154 1.18 -19.68 16.76
CA VAL A 154 0.66 -20.71 17.67
C VAL A 154 -0.27 -21.67 16.92
N LEU A 155 -1.16 -21.16 16.07
CA LEU A 155 -2.03 -22.00 15.24
C LEU A 155 -1.23 -22.89 14.29
N MET A 156 -0.16 -22.38 13.69
CA MET A 156 0.74 -23.16 12.83
C MET A 156 1.49 -24.25 13.63
N ALA A 157 1.91 -23.94 14.86
CA ALA A 157 2.53 -24.92 15.76
C ALA A 157 1.54 -26.04 16.13
N ILE A 158 0.29 -25.68 16.45
CA ILE A 158 -0.79 -26.66 16.69
C ILE A 158 -1.03 -27.51 15.45
N ALA A 159 -1.12 -26.90 14.26
CA ALA A 159 -1.30 -27.63 13.01
C ALA A 159 -0.16 -28.64 12.76
N THR A 160 1.08 -28.23 12.99
CA THR A 160 2.27 -29.08 12.88
C THR A 160 2.24 -30.23 13.87
N PHE A 161 1.86 -29.94 15.12
CA PHE A 161 1.73 -30.95 16.17
C PHE A 161 0.65 -31.98 15.85
N VAL A 162 -0.54 -31.53 15.41
CA VAL A 162 -1.64 -32.41 14.98
C VAL A 162 -1.22 -33.28 13.80
N PHE A 163 -0.51 -32.71 12.81
CA PHE A 163 0.04 -33.49 11.70
C PHE A 163 1.01 -34.56 12.20
N TRP A 164 1.91 -34.23 13.13
CA TRP A 164 2.85 -35.18 13.72
C TRP A 164 2.18 -36.30 14.52
N LEU A 165 1.02 -36.05 15.16
CA LEU A 165 0.24 -37.10 15.84
C LEU A 165 -0.26 -38.17 14.86
N GLY A 166 -0.51 -37.80 13.60
CA GLY A 166 -0.96 -38.72 12.55
C GLY A 166 0.13 -39.64 11.98
N ARG A 167 1.40 -39.50 12.39
CA ARG A 167 2.56 -40.21 11.81
C ARG A 167 2.45 -41.74 11.76
N ASN A 168 1.73 -42.35 12.69
CA ASN A 168 1.55 -43.81 12.74
C ASN A 168 0.28 -44.28 12.02
N ARG A 169 -0.52 -43.35 11.47
CA ARG A 169 -1.79 -43.60 10.79
C ARG A 169 -1.72 -43.29 9.29
N PHE A 170 -0.83 -42.39 8.88
CA PHE A 170 -0.70 -42.02 7.47
C PHE A 170 -0.10 -43.13 6.62
N VAL A 171 -0.60 -43.22 5.39
CA VAL A 171 0.03 -43.96 4.30
C VAL A 171 1.26 -43.16 3.85
N HIS A 172 2.43 -43.79 3.91
CA HIS A 172 3.70 -43.22 3.51
C HIS A 172 4.10 -43.77 2.14
N VAL A 173 3.94 -42.96 1.10
CA VAL A 173 4.42 -43.29 -0.24
C VAL A 173 5.92 -42.99 -0.31
N PRO A 174 6.77 -43.96 -0.70
CA PRO A 174 8.20 -43.74 -0.83
C PRO A 174 8.49 -42.75 -1.97
N PRO A 175 9.60 -41.98 -1.89
CA PRO A 175 10.01 -41.09 -2.97
C PRO A 175 10.28 -41.89 -4.25
N ALA A 176 9.95 -41.30 -5.40
CA ALA A 176 10.15 -41.90 -6.72
C ALA A 176 11.64 -41.99 -7.10
N GLY A 177 12.46 -41.12 -6.52
CA GLY A 177 13.90 -41.02 -6.82
C GLY A 177 14.18 -40.12 -8.03
N GLY A 178 15.40 -39.58 -8.08
CA GLY A 178 15.77 -38.53 -9.05
C GLY A 178 15.75 -39.00 -10.50
N GLN A 179 16.17 -40.24 -10.76
CA GLN A 179 16.20 -40.79 -12.12
C GLN A 179 14.79 -40.89 -12.71
N LYS A 180 13.84 -41.44 -11.96
CA LYS A 180 12.45 -41.58 -12.40
C LYS A 180 11.77 -40.22 -12.59
N PHE A 181 12.05 -39.26 -11.70
CA PHE A 181 11.56 -37.89 -11.85
C PHE A 181 11.98 -37.26 -13.18
N VAL A 182 13.26 -37.39 -13.55
CA VAL A 182 13.79 -36.86 -14.81
C VAL A 182 13.18 -37.58 -16.01
N GLU A 183 13.12 -38.92 -15.97
CA GLU A 183 12.56 -39.73 -17.04
C GLU A 183 11.08 -39.40 -17.31
N GLU A 184 10.26 -39.23 -16.26
CA GLU A 184 8.84 -38.88 -16.39
C GLU A 184 8.65 -37.43 -16.85
N THR A 185 9.38 -36.48 -16.25
CA THR A 185 9.25 -35.04 -16.55
C THR A 185 9.66 -34.71 -17.99
N PHE A 186 10.75 -35.31 -18.47
CA PHE A 186 11.27 -35.08 -19.83
C PHE A 186 10.84 -36.17 -20.82
N SER A 187 9.85 -37.00 -20.46
CA SER A 187 9.21 -37.91 -21.40
C SER A 187 8.54 -37.16 -22.54
N LYS A 188 8.36 -37.81 -23.70
CA LYS A 188 7.66 -37.22 -24.85
C LYS A 188 6.26 -36.73 -24.48
N ASP A 189 5.55 -37.47 -23.63
CA ASP A 189 4.22 -37.12 -23.16
C ASP A 189 4.24 -35.95 -22.17
N GLY A 190 5.21 -35.93 -21.25
CA GLY A 190 5.42 -34.83 -20.30
C GLY A 190 5.75 -33.51 -20.99
N VAL A 191 6.71 -33.51 -21.91
CA VAL A 191 7.09 -32.33 -22.70
C VAL A 191 5.92 -31.87 -23.58
N ARG A 192 5.19 -32.79 -24.22
CA ARG A 192 4.01 -32.44 -25.02
C ARG A 192 2.91 -31.81 -24.17
N ALA A 193 2.66 -32.31 -22.96
CA ALA A 193 1.72 -31.73 -22.02
C ALA A 193 2.16 -30.31 -21.60
N LEU A 194 3.44 -30.12 -21.26
CA LEU A 194 4.00 -28.81 -20.90
C LEU A 194 3.84 -27.79 -22.02
N ILE A 195 4.19 -28.16 -23.27
CA ILE A 195 4.04 -27.28 -24.43
C ILE A 195 2.57 -26.91 -24.64
N ASN A 196 1.65 -27.88 -24.58
CA ASN A 196 0.22 -27.63 -24.79
C ASN A 196 -0.40 -26.74 -23.70
N LEU A 197 0.08 -26.84 -22.47
CA LEU A 197 -0.38 -26.04 -21.35
C LEU A 197 0.30 -24.66 -21.29
N SER A 198 1.47 -24.51 -21.92
CA SER A 198 2.28 -23.29 -21.84
C SER A 198 1.53 -22.00 -22.23
N PRO A 199 0.69 -21.93 -23.28
CA PRO A 199 0.01 -20.68 -23.62
C PRO A 199 -0.99 -20.24 -22.53
N ILE A 200 -1.63 -21.20 -21.85
CA ILE A 200 -2.58 -20.92 -20.77
C ILE A 200 -1.84 -20.46 -19.51
N PHE A 201 -0.76 -21.16 -19.14
CA PHE A 201 -0.02 -20.90 -17.90
C PHE A 201 1.02 -19.78 -17.99
N LEU A 202 1.51 -19.41 -19.17
CA LEU A 202 2.50 -18.34 -19.34
C LEU A 202 1.90 -16.98 -19.71
N ILE A 203 0.71 -16.95 -20.32
CA ILE A 203 0.11 -15.70 -20.81
C ILE A 203 -1.13 -15.35 -19.98
N PHE A 204 -2.15 -16.20 -19.99
CA PHE A 204 -3.45 -15.85 -19.42
C PHE A 204 -3.49 -15.89 -17.90
N ILE A 205 -2.92 -16.93 -17.29
CA ILE A 205 -2.94 -17.09 -15.83
C ILE A 205 -2.09 -16.02 -15.13
N PRO A 206 -0.87 -15.69 -15.57
CA PRO A 206 -0.07 -14.63 -14.93
C PRO A 206 -0.73 -13.27 -15.01
N ALA A 207 -1.35 -12.92 -16.14
CA ALA A 207 -2.10 -11.66 -16.27
C ALA A 207 -3.27 -11.58 -15.28
N PHE A 208 -4.00 -12.68 -15.07
CA PHE A 208 -5.04 -12.74 -14.04
C PHE A 208 -4.46 -12.52 -12.64
N TRP A 209 -3.38 -13.22 -12.26
CA TRP A 209 -2.79 -13.10 -10.92
C TRP A 209 -2.15 -11.74 -10.67
N ALA A 210 -1.51 -11.14 -11.67
CA ALA A 210 -0.96 -9.79 -11.59
C ALA A 210 -2.03 -8.75 -11.24
N ILE A 211 -3.26 -9.00 -11.66
CA ILE A 211 -4.41 -8.16 -11.36
C ILE A 211 -5.02 -8.58 -10.01
N PHE A 212 -5.33 -9.86 -9.82
CA PHE A 212 -5.99 -10.38 -8.62
C PHE A 212 -5.20 -10.12 -7.33
N ASP A 213 -3.87 -10.27 -7.34
CA ASP A 213 -3.04 -10.09 -6.14
C ASP A 213 -2.95 -8.62 -5.69
N GLN A 214 -3.37 -7.65 -6.52
CA GLN A 214 -3.48 -6.24 -6.13
C GLN A 214 -4.61 -6.00 -5.12
N THR A 215 -5.56 -6.92 -5.01
CA THR A 215 -6.60 -6.87 -3.96
C THR A 215 -5.99 -6.93 -2.56
N GLY A 216 -4.79 -7.51 -2.44
CA GLY A 216 -4.05 -7.62 -1.19
C GLY A 216 -3.19 -6.40 -0.83
N SER A 217 -2.94 -5.51 -1.80
CA SER A 217 -2.05 -4.36 -1.65
C SER A 217 -2.74 -3.05 -2.04
N ALA A 218 -2.87 -2.78 -3.34
CA ALA A 218 -3.43 -1.53 -3.86
C ALA A 218 -4.86 -1.25 -3.36
N TRP A 219 -5.72 -2.27 -3.28
CA TRP A 219 -7.09 -2.08 -2.79
C TRP A 219 -7.18 -1.81 -1.29
N VAL A 220 -6.22 -2.30 -0.51
CA VAL A 220 -6.14 -2.00 0.93
C VAL A 220 -5.83 -0.52 1.13
N LEU A 221 -4.90 0.03 0.35
CA LEU A 221 -4.55 1.45 0.39
C LEU A 221 -5.67 2.33 -0.19
N GLN A 222 -6.31 1.91 -1.28
CA GLN A 222 -7.51 2.60 -1.79
C GLN A 222 -8.59 2.69 -0.71
N ALA A 223 -8.81 1.62 0.06
CA ALA A 223 -9.78 1.61 1.14
C ALA A 223 -9.43 2.56 2.30
N GLU A 224 -8.17 2.92 2.50
CA GLU A 224 -7.77 3.94 3.50
C GLU A 224 -8.34 5.32 3.17
N GLY A 225 -8.43 5.66 1.88
CA GLY A 225 -8.99 6.91 1.38
C GLY A 225 -10.53 6.93 1.23
N MET A 226 -11.23 5.89 1.67
CA MET A 226 -12.69 5.77 1.54
C MET A 226 -13.41 5.87 2.90
N ASP A 227 -14.69 6.26 2.88
CA ASP A 227 -15.54 6.11 4.06
C ASP A 227 -15.84 4.62 4.33
N ARG A 228 -15.40 4.16 5.50
CA ARG A 228 -15.46 2.75 5.95
C ARG A 228 -16.54 2.51 7.02
N LYS A 229 -17.46 3.46 7.24
CA LYS A 229 -18.52 3.35 8.24
C LYS A 229 -19.73 2.59 7.71
N LEU A 230 -19.70 1.26 7.82
CA LEU A 230 -20.79 0.37 7.43
C LEU A 230 -21.41 -0.28 8.67
N GLY A 231 -22.08 0.54 9.49
CA GLY A 231 -22.66 0.18 10.80
C GLY A 231 -21.64 -0.02 11.93
N ILE A 232 -20.43 -0.46 11.60
CA ILE A 232 -19.22 -0.50 12.43
C ILE A 232 -18.10 0.15 11.60
N GLU A 233 -17.06 0.70 12.24
CA GLU A 233 -15.87 1.16 11.52
C GLU A 233 -15.02 -0.05 11.09
N TRP A 234 -14.89 -0.24 9.77
CA TRP A 234 -14.07 -1.33 9.21
C TRP A 234 -12.62 -0.90 9.05
N LEU A 235 -11.68 -1.79 9.38
CA LEU A 235 -10.26 -1.58 9.06
C LEU A 235 -10.03 -1.80 7.56
N PRO A 236 -9.10 -1.07 6.91
CA PRO A 236 -8.89 -1.16 5.45
C PRO A 236 -8.58 -2.58 4.98
N SER A 237 -7.76 -3.31 5.74
CA SER A 237 -7.37 -4.68 5.43
C SER A 237 -8.50 -5.71 5.59
N GLN A 238 -9.58 -5.39 6.32
CA GLN A 238 -10.74 -6.29 6.48
C GLN A 238 -11.55 -6.42 5.18
N ILE A 239 -11.37 -5.53 4.19
CA ILE A 239 -12.02 -5.65 2.89
C ILE A 239 -11.69 -6.98 2.19
N GLN A 240 -10.51 -7.54 2.47
CA GLN A 240 -10.09 -8.83 1.91
C GLN A 240 -10.94 -10.00 2.43
N ALA A 241 -11.64 -9.86 3.56
CA ALA A 241 -12.52 -10.92 4.10
C ALA A 241 -13.74 -11.15 3.20
N VAL A 242 -14.10 -10.17 2.37
CA VAL A 242 -15.20 -10.30 1.40
C VAL A 242 -14.90 -11.41 0.39
N ASN A 243 -13.64 -11.60 -0.03
CA ASN A 243 -13.27 -12.58 -1.04
C ASN A 243 -13.62 -14.04 -0.65
N PRO A 244 -13.12 -14.61 0.47
CA PRO A 244 -13.47 -15.97 0.86
C PRO A 244 -14.96 -16.14 1.16
N LEU A 245 -15.64 -15.10 1.66
CA LEU A 245 -17.09 -15.13 1.86
C LEU A 245 -17.84 -15.25 0.52
N LEU A 246 -17.46 -14.43 -0.46
CA LEU A 246 -18.01 -14.51 -1.81
C LEU A 246 -17.73 -15.86 -2.44
N ILE A 247 -16.55 -16.46 -2.26
CA ILE A 247 -16.26 -17.80 -2.77
C ILE A 247 -17.24 -18.84 -2.20
N LEU A 248 -17.48 -18.82 -0.89
CA LEU A 248 -18.39 -19.76 -0.22
C LEU A 248 -19.85 -19.63 -0.68
N ILE A 249 -20.27 -18.41 -1.06
CA ILE A 249 -21.62 -18.14 -1.57
C ILE A 249 -21.72 -18.43 -3.08
N LEU A 250 -20.77 -17.91 -3.86
CA LEU A 250 -20.80 -17.93 -5.32
C LEU A 250 -20.54 -19.33 -5.88
N ILE A 251 -19.70 -20.18 -5.27
CA ILE A 251 -19.48 -21.53 -5.82
C ILE A 251 -20.78 -22.35 -5.86
N PRO A 252 -21.55 -22.48 -4.76
CA PRO A 252 -22.85 -23.15 -4.80
C PRO A 252 -23.83 -22.48 -5.77
N VAL A 253 -23.93 -21.15 -5.75
CA VAL A 253 -24.83 -20.39 -6.65
C VAL A 253 -24.48 -20.66 -8.11
N PHE A 254 -23.21 -20.59 -8.48
CA PHE A 254 -22.78 -20.86 -9.85
C PHE A 254 -22.96 -22.32 -10.24
N THR A 255 -22.67 -23.25 -9.33
CA THR A 255 -22.75 -24.70 -9.61
C THR A 255 -24.19 -25.18 -9.76
N TYR A 256 -25.10 -24.75 -8.89
CA TYR A 256 -26.47 -25.26 -8.85
C TYR A 256 -27.49 -24.38 -9.57
N ILE A 257 -27.22 -23.09 -9.74
CA ILE A 257 -28.18 -22.14 -10.33
C ILE A 257 -27.65 -21.61 -11.67
N VAL A 258 -26.50 -20.93 -11.68
CA VAL A 258 -26.03 -20.18 -12.87
C VAL A 258 -25.61 -21.12 -14.01
N TYR A 259 -24.70 -22.07 -13.78
CA TYR A 259 -24.22 -22.95 -14.85
C TYR A 259 -25.32 -23.85 -15.41
N PRO A 260 -26.25 -24.43 -14.61
CA PRO A 260 -27.39 -25.15 -15.15
C PRO A 260 -28.35 -24.25 -15.95
N ALA A 261 -28.59 -23.01 -15.51
CA ALA A 261 -29.45 -22.07 -16.23
C ALA A 261 -28.83 -21.62 -17.57
N VAL A 262 -27.57 -21.19 -17.55
CA VAL A 262 -26.83 -20.79 -18.76
C VAL A 262 -26.62 -21.98 -19.69
N GLY A 263 -26.44 -23.18 -19.12
CA GLY A 263 -26.33 -24.43 -19.86
C GLY A 263 -27.55 -24.76 -20.73
N LYS A 264 -28.72 -24.17 -20.44
CA LYS A 264 -29.92 -24.29 -21.31
C LYS A 264 -29.78 -23.52 -22.61
N VAL A 265 -28.95 -22.47 -22.65
CA VAL A 265 -28.79 -21.57 -23.80
C VAL A 265 -27.44 -21.79 -24.49
N VAL A 266 -26.36 -21.94 -23.71
CA VAL A 266 -24.99 -22.05 -24.22
C VAL A 266 -24.26 -23.19 -23.53
N LYS A 267 -23.58 -24.03 -24.29
CA LYS A 267 -22.70 -25.06 -23.73
C LYS A 267 -21.58 -24.43 -22.89
N VAL A 268 -21.61 -24.67 -21.58
CA VAL A 268 -20.64 -24.13 -20.62
C VAL A 268 -19.39 -25.02 -20.60
N THR A 269 -18.35 -24.63 -21.35
CA THR A 269 -17.05 -25.32 -21.36
C THR A 269 -16.07 -24.67 -20.37
N PRO A 270 -15.06 -25.40 -19.85
CA PRO A 270 -14.05 -24.82 -18.96
C PRO A 270 -13.33 -23.60 -19.55
N LEU A 271 -12.96 -23.65 -20.85
CA LEU A 271 -12.33 -22.53 -21.54
C LEU A 271 -13.23 -21.29 -21.62
N ARG A 272 -14.55 -21.47 -21.82
CA ARG A 272 -15.51 -20.35 -21.79
C ARG A 272 -15.63 -19.74 -20.40
N LYS A 273 -15.60 -20.55 -19.33
CA LYS A 273 -15.59 -20.04 -17.96
C LYS A 273 -14.36 -19.19 -17.68
N ILE A 274 -13.18 -19.65 -18.10
CA ILE A 274 -11.92 -18.90 -17.97
C ILE A 274 -12.01 -17.58 -18.75
N GLY A 275 -12.43 -17.63 -20.02
CA GLY A 275 -12.56 -16.44 -20.86
C GLY A 275 -13.51 -15.40 -20.29
N VAL A 276 -14.72 -15.80 -19.89
CA VAL A 276 -15.69 -14.88 -19.25
C VAL A 276 -15.15 -14.33 -17.92
N GLY A 277 -14.46 -15.17 -17.13
CA GLY A 277 -13.83 -14.74 -15.89
C GLY A 277 -12.83 -13.59 -16.10
N LEU A 278 -12.00 -13.65 -17.14
CA LEU A 278 -11.04 -12.58 -17.46
C LEU A 278 -11.74 -11.26 -17.81
N PHE A 279 -12.85 -11.28 -18.56
CA PHE A 279 -13.64 -10.08 -18.84
C PHE A 279 -14.31 -9.51 -17.60
N VAL A 280 -14.81 -10.36 -16.71
CA VAL A 280 -15.36 -9.92 -15.41
C VAL A 280 -14.27 -9.27 -14.56
N THR A 281 -13.06 -9.86 -14.51
CA THR A 281 -11.91 -9.25 -13.83
C THR A 281 -11.55 -7.89 -14.41
N ALA A 282 -11.50 -7.76 -15.74
CA ALA A 282 -11.25 -6.47 -16.39
C ALA A 282 -12.31 -5.42 -16.04
N GLY A 283 -13.59 -5.81 -16.01
CA GLY A 283 -14.68 -4.94 -15.57
C GLY A 283 -14.56 -4.52 -14.10
N ALA A 284 -14.18 -5.44 -13.21
CA ALA A 284 -13.98 -5.14 -11.79
C ALA A 284 -12.83 -4.14 -11.57
N PHE A 285 -11.73 -4.26 -12.33
CA PHE A 285 -10.64 -3.29 -12.28
C PHE A 285 -10.99 -1.97 -12.93
N GLY A 286 -11.78 -1.97 -14.01
CA GLY A 286 -12.38 -0.76 -14.55
C GLY A 286 -13.19 0.00 -13.50
N LEU A 287 -14.01 -0.71 -12.72
CA LEU A 287 -14.76 -0.11 -11.61
C LEU A 287 -13.84 0.43 -10.50
N SER A 288 -12.82 -0.32 -10.10
CA SER A 288 -11.83 0.16 -9.11
C SER A 288 -11.09 1.41 -9.59
N ALA A 289 -10.75 1.50 -10.89
CA ALA A 289 -10.15 2.69 -11.48
C ALA A 289 -11.12 3.89 -11.52
N LEU A 290 -12.41 3.67 -11.77
CA LEU A 290 -13.43 4.72 -11.69
C LEU A 290 -13.59 5.25 -10.26
N ILE A 291 -13.58 4.34 -9.28
CA ILE A 291 -13.62 4.70 -7.85
C ILE A 291 -12.36 5.49 -7.48
N GLU A 292 -11.18 5.02 -7.89
CA GLU A 292 -9.92 5.72 -7.69
C GLU A 292 -9.93 7.11 -8.34
N SER A 293 -10.51 7.23 -9.54
CA SER A 293 -10.68 8.52 -10.20
C SER A 293 -11.54 9.44 -9.36
N ASN A 294 -12.66 8.95 -8.80
CA ASN A 294 -13.53 9.74 -7.93
C ASN A 294 -12.85 10.14 -6.61
N ILE A 295 -12.09 9.24 -5.99
CA ILE A 295 -11.29 9.53 -4.79
C ILE A 295 -10.25 10.61 -5.10
N ASN A 296 -9.58 10.51 -6.26
CA ASN A 296 -8.60 11.50 -6.72
C ASN A 296 -9.23 12.77 -7.34
N GLY A 297 -10.55 12.98 -7.23
CA GLY A 297 -11.22 14.21 -7.70
C GLY A 297 -12.14 14.08 -8.92
N GLY A 298 -12.59 12.87 -9.26
CA GLY A 298 -13.47 12.60 -10.40
C GLY A 298 -12.72 12.59 -11.75
N PHE A 299 -13.41 12.14 -12.79
CA PHE A 299 -12.96 12.45 -14.14
C PHE A 299 -12.83 13.98 -14.28
N VAL A 300 -11.65 14.47 -14.66
CA VAL A 300 -11.58 15.71 -15.44
C VAL A 300 -12.05 15.38 -16.87
N ILE A 301 -13.32 14.99 -17.03
CA ILE A 301 -13.99 15.05 -18.33
C ILE A 301 -14.28 16.53 -18.49
N GLU A 302 -13.37 17.23 -19.15
CA GLU A 302 -13.41 18.66 -19.37
C GLU A 302 -13.55 19.47 -18.06
N SER A 303 -12.47 20.14 -17.67
CA SER A 303 -12.71 21.50 -17.18
C SER A 303 -13.39 22.26 -18.31
N SER A 304 -14.70 22.18 -18.42
CA SER A 304 -15.48 23.24 -19.04
C SER A 304 -15.53 24.41 -18.07
N SER A 305 -14.35 24.89 -17.66
CA SER A 305 -14.18 26.32 -17.54
C SER A 305 -14.34 26.83 -18.97
N GLN A 306 -15.58 27.19 -19.35
CA GLN A 306 -15.72 28.32 -20.24
C GLN A 306 -15.20 29.56 -19.49
N SER A 307 -13.89 29.62 -19.35
CA SER A 307 -13.15 30.86 -19.20
C SER A 307 -12.79 31.21 -20.62
N GLU A 308 -13.64 31.99 -21.29
CA GLU A 308 -13.22 32.68 -22.49
C GLU A 308 -12.04 33.58 -22.10
N VAL A 309 -10.82 33.15 -22.42
CA VAL A 309 -9.65 34.02 -22.40
C VAL A 309 -9.74 34.90 -23.65
N THR A 310 -10.46 36.02 -23.53
CA THR A 310 -10.32 37.12 -24.47
C THR A 310 -9.16 38.00 -24.02
N GLY A 311 -7.97 37.75 -24.59
CA GLY A 311 -6.93 38.77 -24.61
C GLY A 311 -5.47 38.28 -24.58
N TRP A 312 -4.84 38.32 -25.76
CA TRP A 312 -3.43 38.68 -26.00
C TRP A 312 -2.30 37.91 -25.29
N ALA A 313 -1.99 36.71 -25.82
CA ALA A 313 -0.69 36.25 -26.33
C ALA A 313 -0.42 34.78 -25.99
N ARG A 314 -0.04 33.99 -27.01
CA ARG A 314 0.16 32.54 -26.93
C ARG A 314 1.52 32.22 -26.30
N GLU A 315 1.52 31.62 -25.12
CA GLU A 315 2.65 30.79 -24.68
C GLU A 315 2.27 29.30 -24.74
N ARG A 316 3.16 28.51 -25.36
CA ARG A 316 3.01 27.06 -25.53
C ARG A 316 4.05 26.39 -24.65
N LEU A 317 3.62 25.64 -23.64
CA LEU A 317 4.51 24.84 -22.81
C LEU A 317 5.23 23.77 -23.66
N ILE A 318 6.53 23.63 -23.46
CA ILE A 318 7.36 22.56 -24.05
C ILE A 318 7.65 21.56 -22.91
N ASP A 319 7.41 20.27 -23.15
CA ASP A 319 7.72 19.17 -22.24
C ASP A 319 9.23 19.11 -21.93
N GLY A 320 9.58 18.91 -20.66
CA GLY A 320 10.95 18.59 -20.22
C GLY A 320 11.06 17.12 -19.82
N ASP A 321 12.20 16.49 -20.12
CA ASP A 321 12.44 15.06 -19.88
C ASP A 321 12.55 14.69 -18.38
N ALA A 322 12.35 13.39 -18.12
CA ALA A 322 12.06 12.79 -16.81
C ALA A 322 13.27 12.52 -15.90
N ASP A 323 14.29 13.38 -15.91
CA ASP A 323 15.59 13.16 -15.25
C ASP A 323 15.92 14.16 -14.12
N GLY A 324 14.91 14.86 -13.59
CA GLY A 324 15.04 15.57 -12.32
C GLY A 324 15.72 16.94 -12.38
N ALA A 325 16.01 17.46 -13.56
CA ALA A 325 16.26 18.89 -13.73
C ALA A 325 14.92 19.65 -13.63
N GLY A 326 14.83 20.59 -12.70
CA GLY A 326 13.60 21.37 -12.47
C GLY A 326 13.13 22.10 -13.72
N TRP A 327 11.80 22.25 -13.84
CA TRP A 327 11.17 23.12 -14.83
C TRP A 327 11.71 24.55 -14.67
N SER A 328 12.19 25.15 -15.76
CA SER A 328 12.58 26.56 -15.78
C SER A 328 11.76 27.33 -16.80
N SER A 329 11.03 28.35 -16.37
CA SER A 329 10.59 29.43 -17.25
C SER A 329 11.77 30.38 -17.44
N ARG A 330 12.40 30.39 -18.61
CA ARG A 330 13.33 31.47 -18.98
C ARG A 330 12.52 32.66 -19.50
N LEU A 331 12.33 33.68 -18.67
CA LEU A 331 12.10 35.03 -19.18
C LEU A 331 13.40 35.49 -19.85
N ARG A 332 13.34 35.78 -21.17
CA ARG A 332 14.38 36.59 -21.80
C ARG A 332 14.24 38.00 -21.26
N ALA A 333 15.34 38.60 -20.81
CA ALA A 333 15.39 39.92 -20.19
C ALA A 333 15.07 41.11 -21.14
N ALA A 334 14.31 40.89 -22.21
CA ALA A 334 14.00 41.93 -23.21
C ALA A 334 12.57 42.47 -23.10
N ASP A 335 11.69 41.86 -22.28
CA ASP A 335 10.27 42.23 -22.21
C ASP A 335 9.86 42.81 -20.83
N ALA A 336 10.82 43.31 -20.05
CA ALA A 336 10.63 43.74 -18.66
C ALA A 336 10.26 45.24 -18.49
N GLU A 337 9.41 45.81 -19.35
CA GLU A 337 9.06 47.24 -19.28
C GLU A 337 7.56 47.58 -19.10
N GLU A 338 6.65 46.62 -18.95
CA GLU A 338 5.25 46.94 -18.60
C GLU A 338 4.78 46.26 -17.32
N GLU A 339 4.30 47.07 -16.37
CA GLU A 339 3.52 46.68 -15.18
C GLU A 339 2.49 45.59 -15.54
N HIS A 340 2.74 44.35 -15.14
CA HIS A 340 1.74 43.29 -15.18
C HIS A 340 1.71 42.64 -13.79
N GLU A 341 0.63 42.90 -13.04
CA GLU A 341 0.26 42.09 -11.89
C GLU A 341 -0.05 40.66 -12.38
N PRO A 342 0.39 39.61 -11.66
CA PRO A 342 0.08 38.25 -12.07
C PRO A 342 -1.41 37.96 -11.87
N GLU A 343 -2.17 37.87 -12.98
CA GLU A 343 -3.59 37.47 -12.98
C GLU A 343 -3.81 35.96 -12.72
N GLU A 344 -2.74 35.15 -12.59
CA GLU A 344 -2.87 33.71 -12.32
C GLU A 344 -1.74 33.16 -11.42
N VAL A 345 -2.11 32.43 -10.37
CA VAL A 345 -1.19 31.73 -9.46
C VAL A 345 -1.42 30.23 -9.58
N ILE A 346 -0.44 29.49 -10.11
CA ILE A 346 -0.52 28.04 -10.27
C ILE A 346 0.30 27.35 -9.17
N VAL A 347 -0.38 26.63 -8.28
CA VAL A 347 0.23 25.80 -7.23
C VAL A 347 0.26 24.33 -7.70
N ARG A 348 1.46 23.72 -7.82
CA ARG A 348 1.61 22.28 -8.10
C ARG A 348 2.30 21.56 -6.95
N LEU A 349 1.57 20.63 -6.33
CA LEU A 349 2.04 19.82 -5.19
C LEU A 349 2.79 18.57 -5.71
N ARG A 350 3.91 18.24 -5.06
CA ARG A 350 4.85 17.19 -5.52
C ARG A 350 4.61 15.80 -4.91
N GLU A 351 3.74 15.67 -3.90
CA GLU A 351 3.43 14.41 -3.20
C GLU A 351 1.92 14.27 -2.91
N ARG A 352 1.41 13.04 -2.97
CA ARG A 352 -0.01 12.72 -2.73
C ARG A 352 -0.27 12.57 -1.22
N GLY A 353 -1.01 13.51 -0.64
CA GLY A 353 -1.46 13.54 0.75
C GLY A 353 -2.68 14.47 0.91
N VAL A 354 -3.33 14.48 2.07
CA VAL A 354 -4.38 15.46 2.38
C VAL A 354 -3.70 16.76 2.80
N TRP A 355 -3.82 17.79 1.96
CA TRP A 355 -3.32 19.14 2.23
C TRP A 355 -4.50 20.04 2.57
N THR A 356 -4.42 20.81 3.66
CA THR A 356 -5.35 21.90 3.94
C THR A 356 -4.66 23.23 3.61
N ILE A 357 -5.17 23.95 2.60
CA ILE A 357 -4.70 25.29 2.23
C ILE A 357 -5.71 26.27 2.81
N ASP A 358 -5.35 26.95 3.91
CA ASP A 358 -6.34 27.63 4.75
C ASP A 358 -6.58 29.12 4.45
N ALA A 359 -5.77 29.79 3.60
CA ALA A 359 -6.15 30.97 2.78
C ALA A 359 -4.95 31.52 1.97
N VAL A 360 -5.24 31.99 0.75
CA VAL A 360 -4.50 33.05 0.05
C VAL A 360 -5.53 34.14 -0.19
N GLU A 361 -5.43 35.27 0.52
CA GLU A 361 -6.23 36.45 0.20
C GLU A 361 -5.32 37.67 0.18
N VAL A 362 -5.06 38.16 -1.03
CA VAL A 362 -4.51 39.48 -1.30
C VAL A 362 -5.72 40.33 -1.65
N ASN A 363 -6.06 41.32 -0.82
CA ASN A 363 -7.15 42.26 -1.12
C ASN A 363 -6.57 43.54 -1.74
N PRO A 364 -6.67 43.77 -3.07
CA PRO A 364 -6.05 44.93 -3.73
C PRO A 364 -6.96 46.16 -3.78
N HIS A 365 -8.11 46.18 -3.10
CA HIS A 365 -9.05 47.29 -3.20
C HIS A 365 -9.49 47.86 -1.84
N ALA A 366 -8.59 48.63 -1.22
CA ALA A 366 -9.04 49.79 -0.44
C ALA A 366 -9.48 50.88 -1.43
N GLU A 367 -10.73 51.35 -1.32
CA GLU A 367 -11.22 52.52 -2.05
C GLU A 367 -10.19 53.66 -2.00
N LYS A 368 -9.95 54.30 -3.15
CA LYS A 368 -9.02 55.43 -3.30
C LYS A 368 -9.23 56.46 -2.18
N GLY A 369 -8.30 56.51 -1.23
CA GLY A 369 -8.12 57.66 -0.33
C GLY A 369 -8.19 57.43 1.18
N LYS A 370 -8.33 56.20 1.71
CA LYS A 370 -8.19 55.96 3.16
C LYS A 370 -7.15 54.88 3.45
N LYS A 371 -6.14 55.22 4.27
CA LYS A 371 -5.16 54.25 4.80
C LYS A 371 -5.90 53.13 5.54
N PRO A 372 -5.70 51.85 5.21
CA PRO A 372 -6.21 50.76 6.04
C PRO A 372 -5.48 50.82 7.38
N LYS A 373 -6.23 50.90 8.48
CA LYS A 373 -5.64 51.03 9.82
C LYS A 373 -5.40 49.69 10.51
N HIS A 374 -6.06 48.61 10.13
CA HIS A 374 -5.94 47.29 10.76
C HIS A 374 -6.01 46.18 9.70
N ILE A 375 -5.19 45.13 9.88
CA ILE A 375 -5.40 43.82 9.28
C ILE A 375 -6.00 42.97 10.42
N GLU A 376 -7.27 42.59 10.29
CA GLU A 376 -7.96 41.77 11.29
C GLU A 376 -7.84 40.27 10.98
N ALA A 377 -7.52 39.52 12.04
CA ALA A 377 -7.66 38.09 12.29
C ALA A 377 -7.72 37.11 11.10
N VAL A 378 -6.71 36.23 11.03
CA VAL A 378 -6.85 34.91 10.41
C VAL A 378 -7.17 33.91 11.52
N GLU A 379 -8.40 33.40 11.58
CA GLU A 379 -8.73 32.24 12.42
C GLU A 379 -8.22 30.98 11.73
N TRP A 380 -7.31 30.27 12.38
CA TRP A 380 -6.80 28.98 11.92
C TRP A 380 -7.55 27.86 12.63
N ASN A 381 -8.23 26.99 11.88
CA ASN A 381 -8.89 25.81 12.43
C ASN A 381 -8.08 24.56 12.03
N ALA A 382 -7.01 24.31 12.79
CA ALA A 382 -6.14 23.16 12.57
C ALA A 382 -6.91 21.85 12.84
N THR A 383 -7.31 21.15 11.79
CA THR A 383 -7.73 19.74 11.88
C THR A 383 -6.56 18.76 11.80
N ALA A 384 -5.32 19.24 11.94
CA ALA A 384 -4.13 18.40 12.05
C ALA A 384 -3.89 18.05 13.53
N PRO A 385 -3.89 16.76 13.91
CA PRO A 385 -3.36 16.36 15.20
C PRO A 385 -1.85 16.67 15.22
N ASP A 386 -1.32 17.11 16.36
CA ASP A 386 0.12 17.08 16.69
C ASP A 386 1.05 18.25 16.26
N LEU A 387 0.55 19.42 15.90
CA LEU A 387 1.41 20.60 15.61
C LEU A 387 2.28 21.02 16.82
N GLU A 388 1.76 20.87 18.04
CA GLU A 388 2.48 21.07 19.32
C GLU A 388 3.78 20.24 19.44
N ASN A 389 3.91 19.12 18.71
CA ASN A 389 5.11 18.28 18.75
C ASN A 389 6.26 18.83 17.90
N TYR A 390 6.00 19.74 16.95
CA TYR A 390 6.98 20.17 15.95
C TYR A 390 7.41 21.63 16.06
N ALA A 391 6.53 22.54 16.50
CA ALA A 391 6.82 23.97 16.60
C ALA A 391 6.34 24.58 17.93
N LYS A 392 7.15 25.46 18.53
CA LYS A 392 6.81 26.22 19.76
C LYS A 392 6.15 27.56 19.47
N GLY A 393 6.46 28.16 18.33
CA GLY A 393 5.98 29.47 17.94
C GLY A 393 6.34 29.81 16.50
N VAL A 394 5.79 30.92 16.02
CA VAL A 394 6.07 31.49 14.71
C VAL A 394 6.57 32.92 14.88
N THR A 395 7.61 33.26 14.15
CA THR A 395 8.15 34.61 14.06
C THR A 395 8.00 35.12 12.63
N VAL A 396 7.46 36.33 12.50
CA VAL A 396 7.15 36.98 11.23
C VAL A 396 8.19 38.05 10.96
N TYR A 397 8.78 37.99 9.77
CA TYR A 397 9.75 38.95 9.28
C TYR A 397 9.18 39.66 8.05
N ALA A 398 9.39 40.97 7.96
CA ALA A 398 8.96 41.76 6.81
C ALA A 398 10.12 42.61 6.26
N ARG A 399 10.03 42.96 4.98
CA ARG A 399 10.95 43.91 4.34
C ARG A 399 10.27 44.71 3.22
N ASN A 400 10.80 45.90 2.96
CA ASN A 400 10.44 46.72 1.81
C ASN A 400 11.39 46.44 0.64
N ALA A 401 10.89 46.04 -0.53
CA ALA A 401 11.69 45.74 -1.71
C ALA A 401 12.28 46.99 -2.35
N ARG A 402 11.75 48.18 -2.02
CA ARG A 402 12.29 49.46 -2.46
C ARG A 402 13.46 49.94 -1.59
N ASP A 403 13.63 49.37 -0.40
CA ASP A 403 14.72 49.73 0.51
C ASP A 403 15.91 48.79 0.32
N THR A 404 16.72 49.06 -0.71
CA THR A 404 17.95 48.30 -1.02
C THR A 404 19.16 48.79 -0.23
N THR A 405 18.97 49.69 0.74
CA THR A 405 20.08 50.34 1.46
C THR A 405 20.59 49.54 2.66
N GLN A 406 19.81 48.55 3.12
CA GLN A 406 20.17 47.71 4.26
C GLN A 406 20.44 46.27 3.82
N SER A 407 21.72 45.96 3.71
CA SER A 407 22.24 44.59 3.53
C SER A 407 23.09 44.21 4.73
N ASP A 408 23.04 42.95 5.13
CA ASP A 408 23.95 42.42 6.16
C ASP A 408 25.41 42.40 5.66
N ALA A 409 26.34 42.04 6.55
CA ALA A 409 27.77 42.00 6.24
C ALA A 409 28.13 41.05 5.08
N ASP A 410 27.23 40.13 4.73
CA ASP A 410 27.36 39.13 3.67
C ASP A 410 26.58 39.52 2.40
N GLY A 411 25.98 40.71 2.36
CA GLY A 411 25.27 41.25 1.20
C GLY A 411 23.83 40.74 1.04
N ASN A 412 23.28 40.06 2.04
CA ASN A 412 21.89 39.62 2.01
C ASN A 412 20.95 40.74 2.48
N PRO A 413 19.73 40.80 1.93
CA PRO A 413 18.74 41.78 2.32
C PRO A 413 18.34 41.63 3.80
N VAL A 414 18.38 42.73 4.56
CA VAL A 414 18.04 42.75 5.99
C VAL A 414 16.53 42.54 6.16
N TRP A 415 16.17 41.60 7.04
CA TRP A 415 14.79 41.29 7.40
C TRP A 415 14.50 41.86 8.79
N THR A 416 13.39 42.59 8.93
CA THR A 416 12.98 43.14 10.22
C THR A 416 11.93 42.23 10.83
N GLU A 417 12.13 41.81 12.08
CA GLU A 417 11.12 41.10 12.84
C GLU A 417 9.94 42.04 13.12
N VAL A 418 8.74 41.67 12.68
CA VAL A 418 7.53 42.48 12.86
C VAL A 418 6.58 41.92 13.90
N GLY A 419 6.76 40.65 14.29
CA GLY A 419 6.04 40.07 15.42
C GLY A 419 6.29 38.58 15.58
N SER A 420 6.00 38.04 16.76
CA SER A 420 6.10 36.62 17.08
C SER A 420 4.92 36.18 17.93
N ALA A 421 4.49 34.92 17.78
CA ALA A 421 3.45 34.29 18.59
C ALA A 421 3.85 32.86 18.98
N GLU A 422 3.57 32.50 20.23
CA GLU A 422 3.65 31.12 20.71
C GLU A 422 2.40 30.34 20.27
N LEU A 423 2.55 29.03 20.04
CA LEU A 423 1.40 28.15 19.84
C LEU A 423 0.61 28.05 21.16
N ALA A 424 -0.67 28.41 21.14
CA ALA A 424 -1.56 28.22 22.29
C ALA A 424 -1.99 26.75 22.41
N GLN A 425 -2.39 26.33 23.61
CA GLN A 425 -3.03 25.03 23.83
C GLN A 425 -4.20 24.87 22.84
N GLU A 426 -4.25 23.73 22.14
CA GLU A 426 -5.21 23.39 21.06
C GLU A 426 -4.78 23.77 19.62
N ASN A 427 -3.47 23.80 19.31
CA ASN A 427 -2.96 24.06 17.94
C ASN A 427 -3.41 25.40 17.31
N ARG A 428 -3.70 26.43 18.12
CA ARG A 428 -4.11 27.76 17.64
C ARG A 428 -3.00 28.79 17.87
N LEU A 429 -2.66 29.54 16.83
CA LEU A 429 -1.74 30.68 16.94
C LEU A 429 -2.50 31.92 17.41
N GLN A 430 -1.91 32.67 18.35
CA GLN A 430 -2.43 33.99 18.72
C GLN A 430 -2.23 34.98 17.56
N ALA A 431 -3.18 35.88 17.35
CA ALA A 431 -3.12 36.86 16.27
C ALA A 431 -1.91 37.79 16.42
N ILE A 432 -1.07 37.87 15.37
CA ILE A 432 0.07 38.79 15.31
C ILE A 432 -0.38 40.05 14.57
N SER A 433 -0.57 41.15 15.31
CA SER A 433 -0.85 42.47 14.75
C SER A 433 0.42 43.32 14.77
N PHE A 434 0.78 43.91 13.64
CA PHE A 434 1.92 44.82 13.53
C PHE A 434 1.54 46.08 12.74
N ASP A 435 2.20 47.20 13.04
CA ASP A 435 2.00 48.45 12.29
C ASP A 435 2.49 48.25 10.84
N PRO A 436 1.75 48.77 9.83
CA PRO A 436 2.12 48.61 8.43
C PRO A 436 3.43 49.37 8.15
N ILE A 437 4.54 48.65 8.23
CA ILE A 437 5.74 48.96 7.46
C ILE A 437 5.31 48.86 5.98
N GLU A 438 5.89 49.66 5.09
CA GLU A 438 5.74 49.51 3.63
C GLU A 438 6.36 48.17 3.17
N ALA A 439 5.84 47.05 3.67
CA ALA A 439 6.37 45.73 3.46
C ALA A 439 5.82 45.19 2.15
N THR A 440 6.72 44.95 1.21
CA THR A 440 6.40 44.30 -0.07
C THR A 440 6.69 42.80 -0.03
N HIS A 441 7.36 42.29 1.01
CA HIS A 441 7.70 40.88 1.14
C HIS A 441 7.59 40.48 2.61
N VAL A 442 6.99 39.32 2.86
CA VAL A 442 6.81 38.74 4.20
C VAL A 442 7.36 37.32 4.23
N LYS A 443 7.97 36.96 5.35
CA LYS A 443 8.60 35.67 5.58
C LYS A 443 8.20 35.15 6.97
N PHE A 444 7.93 33.86 7.05
CA PHE A 444 7.57 33.18 8.29
C PHE A 444 8.69 32.21 8.69
N GLU A 445 9.12 32.26 9.94
CA GLU A 445 10.03 31.28 10.54
C GLU A 445 9.34 30.59 11.71
N PHE A 446 9.40 29.27 11.75
CA PHE A 446 8.85 28.48 12.84
C PHE A 446 9.98 28.04 13.78
N ASP A 447 9.80 28.32 15.08
CA ASP A 447 10.73 27.91 16.12
C ASP A 447 10.47 26.45 16.47
N SER A 448 11.46 25.59 16.23
CA SER A 448 11.32 24.15 16.42
C SER A 448 11.46 23.74 17.89
N ASN A 449 10.85 22.60 18.25
CA ASN A 449 11.05 21.98 19.57
C ASN A 449 12.46 21.39 19.78
N TRP A 450 13.24 21.25 18.70
CA TRP A 450 14.53 20.58 18.68
C TRP A 450 15.62 21.65 18.68
N GLY A 451 16.19 21.94 19.85
CA GLY A 451 17.02 23.12 20.08
C GLY A 451 18.07 23.39 18.99
N GLY A 452 18.05 24.61 18.46
CA GLY A 452 19.11 25.17 17.62
C GLY A 452 18.68 25.64 16.23
N ASP A 453 17.66 25.01 15.61
CA ASP A 453 17.35 25.24 14.19
C ASP A 453 15.94 25.80 13.96
N ARG A 454 15.87 26.92 13.24
CA ARG A 454 14.63 27.54 12.74
C ARG A 454 14.28 26.99 11.36
N ILE A 455 13.03 26.56 11.17
CA ILE A 455 12.56 26.04 9.88
C ILE A 455 12.01 27.21 9.06
N LYS A 456 12.67 27.53 7.93
CA LYS A 456 12.16 28.52 6.96
C LYS A 456 11.04 27.89 6.14
N VAL A 457 9.82 28.41 6.28
CA VAL A 457 8.66 27.94 5.51
C VAL A 457 8.12 29.10 4.68
N GLY A 458 8.53 29.14 3.41
CA GLY A 458 7.92 30.00 2.40
C GLY A 458 8.36 31.46 2.41
N GLN A 459 8.50 32.01 1.21
CA GLN A 459 8.64 33.44 0.95
C GLN A 459 7.43 33.85 0.12
N VAL A 460 6.63 34.79 0.63
CA VAL A 460 5.50 35.36 -0.11
C VAL A 460 5.99 36.67 -0.70
N ARG A 461 5.84 36.80 -2.03
CA ARG A 461 6.32 37.93 -2.81
C ARG A 461 5.21 38.92 -3.08
#